data_AF-A0A238XS23-F1
#
_entry.id   AF-A0A238XS23-F1
#
_cell.length_a   1.000
_cell.length_b   1.000
_cell.length_c   1.000
_cell.angle_alpha   90.00
_cell.angle_beta   90.00
_cell.angle_gamma   90.00
#
_symmetry.space_group_name_H-M   'P 1'
#
loop_
_entity.id
_entity.type
_entity.pdbx_description
1 polymer ?
#
loop_
_entity_poly.entity_id
_entity_poly.type
_entity_poly.pdbx_seq_one_letter_code
_entity_poly.pdbx_strand_id
1 'polypeptide(L)'
;MKIALVHDWLTTLAGAEKVLEVIYKLYPSPIYTLVKNEENFKSSIFEKADIRISFIQKLPKYRNYLVFFPLAIEQFDLSEDVTTISQVRENGCKNMHEIIR
;
A
#
# COMPACT_ATOMS: atom_id res chain seq x y z
N MET A 1 8.35 18.04 -5.81
CA MET A 1 8.44 16.58 -6.00
C MET A 1 7.32 15.97 -5.18
N LYS A 2 6.35 15.32 -5.83
CA LYS A 2 5.28 14.57 -5.14
C LYS A 2 5.68 13.09 -5.12
N ILE A 3 5.59 12.44 -3.97
CA ILE A 3 5.98 11.03 -3.77
C ILE A 3 4.71 10.29 -3.39
N ALA A 4 4.54 9.08 -3.92
CA ALA A 4 3.53 8.14 -3.49
C ALA A 4 4.19 6.88 -2.93
N LEU A 5 3.72 6.43 -1.77
CA LEU A 5 4.15 5.15 -1.20
C LEU A 5 3.08 4.11 -1.52
N VAL A 6 3.47 3.05 -2.22
CA VAL A 6 2.56 1.94 -2.53
C VAL A 6 2.99 0.75 -1.69
N HIS A 7 2.11 0.33 -0.79
CA HIS A 7 2.33 -0.81 0.09
C HIS A 7 1.19 -1.80 -0.07
N ASP A 8 1.52 -3.05 -0.39
CA ASP A 8 0.51 -4.06 -0.68
C ASP A 8 -0.48 -4.23 0.50
N TRP A 9 0.00 -4.53 1.72
CA TRP A 9 -0.85 -4.94 2.83
C TRP A 9 -0.45 -4.27 4.15
N LEU A 10 -1.20 -3.26 4.59
CA LEU A 10 -1.09 -2.71 5.94
C LEU A 10 -1.97 -3.50 6.93
N THR A 11 -1.61 -4.76 7.20
CA THR A 11 -2.41 -5.60 8.12
C THR A 11 -1.80 -5.80 9.49
N THR A 12 -0.48 -5.73 9.64
CA THR A 12 0.24 -6.02 10.89
C THR A 12 1.52 -5.22 10.93
N LEU A 13 1.95 -4.72 12.09
CA LEU A 13 3.28 -4.10 12.22
C LEU A 13 4.38 -5.18 12.21
N ALA A 14 4.92 -5.49 11.03
CA ALA A 14 6.03 -6.41 10.84
C ALA A 14 7.22 -5.73 10.13
N GLY A 15 8.11 -6.52 9.52
CA GLY A 15 9.37 -6.02 8.97
C GLY A 15 9.18 -4.99 7.84
N ALA A 16 8.28 -5.26 6.91
CA ALA A 16 8.05 -4.38 5.76
C ALA A 16 7.41 -3.05 6.20
N GLU A 17 6.53 -3.10 7.19
CA GLU A 17 5.82 -1.93 7.73
C GLU A 17 6.77 -1.05 8.55
N LYS A 18 7.78 -1.63 9.22
CA LYS A 18 8.87 -0.87 9.85
C LYS A 18 9.74 -0.14 8.82
N VAL A 19 10.01 -0.76 7.68
CA VAL A 19 10.74 -0.11 6.58
C VAL A 19 9.89 1.04 6.01
N LEU A 20 8.60 0.79 5.76
CA LEU A 20 7.67 1.81 5.33
C LEU A 20 7.60 2.98 6.32
N GLU A 21 7.62 2.71 7.63
CA GLU A 21 7.61 3.74 8.66
C GLU A 21 8.85 4.65 8.56
N VAL A 22 10.04 4.07 8.34
CA VAL A 22 11.26 4.87 8.16
C VAL A 22 11.19 5.68 6.87
N ILE A 23 10.71 5.10 5.76
CA ILE A 23 10.53 5.81 4.49
C ILE A 23 9.54 6.97 4.67
N TYR A 24 8.40 6.73 5.32
CA TYR A 24 7.38 7.75 5.57
C TYR A 24 7.87 8.86 6.49
N LYS A 25 8.74 8.57 7.47
CA LYS A 25 9.39 9.60 8.30
C LYS A 25 10.30 10.52 7.49
N LEU A 26 10.97 10.00 6.48
CA LEU A 26 11.84 10.78 5.58
C LEU A 26 11.03 11.52 4.52
N TYR A 27 9.96 10.89 4.04
CA TYR A 27 9.10 11.38 2.96
C TYR A 27 7.62 11.26 3.34
N PRO A 28 7.07 12.19 4.15
CA PRO A 28 5.65 12.20 4.47
C PRO A 28 4.82 12.37 3.19
N SER A 29 4.10 11.31 2.82
CA SER A 29 3.41 11.22 1.53
C SER A 29 2.20 10.29 1.59
N PRO A 30 1.23 10.41 0.67
CA PRO A 30 0.10 9.50 0.61
C PRO A 30 0.55 8.04 0.48
N ILE A 31 -0.07 7.16 1.27
CA ILE A 31 0.18 5.73 1.26
C ILE A 31 -1.00 5.03 0.60
N TYR A 32 -0.76 4.37 -0.51
CA TYR A 32 -1.74 3.56 -1.21
C TYR A 32 -1.58 2.10 -0.80
N THR A 33 -2.67 1.47 -0.35
CA THR A 33 -2.63 0.07 0.09
C THR A 33 -3.86 -0.72 -0.32
N LEU A 34 -3.70 -2.02 -0.56
CA LEU A 34 -4.83 -2.86 -0.94
C LEU A 34 -5.77 -3.08 0.26
N VAL A 35 -5.19 -3.28 1.44
CA VAL A 35 -5.88 -3.67 2.68
C VAL A 35 -5.23 -2.98 3.87
N LYS A 36 -6.06 -2.44 4.78
CA LYS A 36 -5.63 -1.83 6.05
C LYS A 36 -6.36 -2.48 7.23
N ASN A 37 -5.64 -2.85 8.29
CA ASN A 37 -6.22 -3.22 9.58
C ASN A 37 -5.99 -2.08 10.59
N GLU A 38 -6.97 -1.19 10.75
CA GLU A 38 -6.84 -0.01 11.61
C GLU A 38 -6.46 -0.32 13.05
N GLU A 39 -6.96 -1.41 13.63
CA GLU A 39 -6.72 -1.77 15.03
C GLU A 39 -5.23 -1.99 15.31
N ASN A 40 -4.52 -2.60 14.35
CA ASN A 40 -3.09 -2.89 14.48
C ASN A 40 -2.21 -1.64 14.34
N PHE A 41 -2.76 -0.50 13.90
CA PHE A 41 -2.02 0.73 13.66
C PHE A 41 -2.42 1.91 14.55
N LYS A 42 -3.38 1.73 15.50
CA LYS A 42 -3.86 2.74 16.48
C LYS A 42 -2.80 3.38 17.41
N SER A 43 -1.54 3.01 17.27
CA SER A 43 -0.43 3.61 18.04
C SER A 43 0.83 3.78 17.18
N SER A 44 0.66 3.77 15.86
CA SER A 44 1.73 3.91 14.89
C SER A 44 1.64 5.25 14.17
N ILE A 45 2.70 5.63 13.46
CA ILE A 45 2.70 6.81 12.59
C ILE A 45 1.60 6.76 11.52
N PHE A 46 1.15 5.55 11.17
CA PHE A 46 0.12 5.29 10.17
C PHE A 46 -1.30 5.60 10.64
N GLU A 47 -1.50 5.87 11.94
CA GLU A 47 -2.82 6.27 12.45
C GLU A 47 -3.27 7.62 11.86
N LYS A 48 -2.32 8.55 11.70
CA LYS A 48 -2.57 9.92 11.21
C LYS A 48 -2.13 10.14 9.75
N ALA A 49 -1.62 9.10 9.10
CA ALA A 49 -1.17 9.18 7.72
C ALA A 49 -2.35 9.22 6.73
N ASP A 50 -2.18 9.90 5.59
CA ASP A 50 -3.12 9.79 4.47
C ASP A 50 -2.97 8.40 3.83
N ILE A 51 -3.87 7.48 4.19
CA ILE A 51 -3.86 6.10 3.69
C ILE A 51 -5.08 5.89 2.79
N ARG A 52 -4.81 5.63 1.51
CA ARG A 52 -5.81 5.37 0.47
C ARG A 52 -5.92 3.86 0.26
N ILE A 53 -7.08 3.32 0.63
CA ILE A 53 -7.37 1.88 0.52
C ILE A 53 -8.04 1.53 -0.81
N SER A 54 -7.70 0.38 -1.37
CA SER A 54 -8.36 -0.12 -2.59
C SER A 54 -9.76 -0.67 -2.31
N PHE A 55 -10.52 -0.94 -3.38
CA PHE A 55 -11.81 -1.62 -3.28
C PHE A 55 -11.70 -3.06 -2.75
N ILE A 56 -10.52 -3.70 -2.81
CA ILE A 56 -10.27 -5.07 -2.36
C ILE A 56 -10.59 -5.23 -0.86
N GLN A 57 -10.39 -4.18 -0.06
CA GLN A 57 -10.76 -4.16 1.36
C GLN A 57 -12.24 -4.49 1.60
N LYS A 58 -13.13 -4.12 0.67
CA LYS A 58 -14.59 -4.34 0.79
C LYS A 58 -15.00 -5.75 0.38
N LEU A 59 -14.11 -6.55 -0.22
CA LEU A 59 -14.43 -7.89 -0.68
C LEU A 59 -14.31 -8.92 0.46
N PRO A 60 -15.31 -9.81 0.62
CA PRO A 60 -15.22 -10.90 1.60
C PRO A 60 -14.12 -11.87 1.18
N LYS A 61 -13.26 -12.31 2.11
CA LYS A 61 -12.13 -13.20 1.82
C LYS A 61 -11.16 -12.61 0.77
N TYR A 62 -10.81 -11.32 0.89
CA TYR A 62 -9.90 -10.60 -0.01
C TYR A 62 -8.60 -11.35 -0.38
N ARG A 63 -8.10 -12.23 0.50
CA ARG A 63 -6.92 -13.08 0.26
C ARG A 63 -7.07 -14.03 -0.94
N ASN A 64 -8.29 -14.38 -1.31
CA ASN A 64 -8.56 -15.27 -2.45
C ASN A 64 -8.57 -14.52 -3.80
N TYR A 65 -8.52 -13.19 -3.79
CA TYR A 65 -8.67 -12.34 -4.96
C TYR A 65 -7.31 -11.82 -5.45
N LEU A 66 -6.25 -12.62 -5.35
CA LEU A 66 -4.89 -12.24 -5.77
C LEU A 66 -4.84 -11.78 -7.23
N VAL A 67 -5.65 -12.38 -8.11
CA VAL A 67 -5.75 -12.02 -9.54
C VAL A 67 -6.26 -10.59 -9.75
N PHE A 68 -7.03 -10.05 -8.80
CA PHE A 68 -7.57 -8.69 -8.88
C PHE A 68 -6.66 -7.63 -8.25
N PHE A 69 -5.54 -8.03 -7.65
CA PHE A 69 -4.62 -7.07 -7.03
C PHE A 69 -4.01 -6.10 -8.05
N PRO A 70 -3.52 -6.55 -9.22
CA PRO A 70 -3.04 -5.65 -10.26
C PRO A 70 -4.07 -4.60 -10.64
N LEU A 71 -5.30 -5.05 -10.91
CA LEU A 71 -6.41 -4.15 -11.22
C LEU A 71 -6.65 -3.14 -10.10
N ALA A 72 -6.63 -3.57 -8.84
CA ALA A 72 -6.83 -2.68 -7.71
C ALA A 72 -5.73 -1.63 -7.55
N ILE A 73 -4.50 -1.95 -7.92
CA ILE A 73 -3.38 -1.01 -7.94
C ILE A 73 -3.52 -0.01 -9.10
N GLU A 74 -3.91 -0.47 -10.29
CA GLU A 74 -4.14 0.40 -11.47
C GLU A 74 -5.28 1.41 -11.25
N GLN A 75 -6.24 1.10 -10.38
CA GLN A 75 -7.31 2.04 -10.03
C GLN A 75 -6.85 3.19 -9.12
N PHE A 76 -5.63 3.13 -8.55
CA PHE A 76 -5.09 4.25 -7.80
C PHE A 76 -4.65 5.35 -8.76
N ASP A 77 -5.12 6.57 -8.50
CA ASP A 77 -4.63 7.75 -9.20
C ASP A 77 -3.25 8.12 -8.67
N LEU A 78 -2.21 7.64 -9.36
CA LEU A 78 -0.80 7.95 -9.13
C LEU A 78 -0.27 8.98 -10.14
N SER A 79 -1.14 9.54 -11.00
CA SER A 79 -0.73 10.38 -12.12
C SER A 79 -0.09 11.70 -11.70
N GLU A 80 -0.44 12.19 -10.52
CA GLU A 80 0.15 13.40 -9.95
C GLU A 80 1.50 13.17 -9.26
N ASP A 81 1.90 11.91 -9.04
CA ASP A 81 3.07 11.55 -8.26
C ASP A 81 4.30 11.32 -9.16
N VAL A 82 5.42 11.93 -8.78
CA VAL A 82 6.67 11.94 -9.56
C VAL A 82 7.54 10.71 -9.25
N THR A 83 7.33 10.08 -8.08
CA THR A 83 8.14 8.93 -7.64
C THR A 83 7.30 7.99 -6.80
N THR A 84 7.16 6.75 -7.27
CA THR A 84 6.43 5.68 -6.58
C THR A 84 7.40 4.71 -5.93
N ILE A 85 7.26 4.47 -4.62
CA ILE A 85 8.05 3.47 -3.90
C ILE A 85 7.15 2.29 -3.58
N SER A 86 7.39 1.14 -4.23
CA SER A 86 6.61 -0.08 -4.04
C SER A 86 7.32 -1.09 -3.14
N GLN A 87 6.62 -1.64 -2.15
CA GLN A 87 7.05 -2.79 -1.37
C GLN A 87 6.12 -3.97 -1.70
N VAL A 88 6.67 -5.11 -2.10
CA VAL A 88 5.91 -6.32 -2.50
C VAL A 88 6.36 -7.51 -1.68
N ARG A 89 5.43 -8.24 -1.06
CA ARG A 89 5.72 -9.59 -0.56
C ARG A 89 5.72 -10.57 -1.73
N GLU A 90 6.81 -11.33 -1.85
CA GLU A 90 7.14 -12.24 -2.96
C GLU A 90 6.09 -13.33 -3.27
N ASN A 91 5.10 -13.56 -2.40
CA ASN A 91 4.23 -14.74 -2.44
C ASN A 91 2.85 -14.55 -3.11
N GLY A 92 2.63 -13.58 -4.00
CA GLY A 92 1.31 -13.55 -4.67
C GLY A 92 0.97 -12.47 -5.69
N CYS A 93 1.80 -11.43 -5.85
CA CYS A 93 1.58 -10.41 -6.88
C CYS A 93 2.71 -10.49 -7.91
N LYS A 94 2.39 -10.80 -9.17
CA LYS A 94 3.34 -10.60 -10.28
C LYS A 94 3.78 -9.13 -10.25
N ASN A 95 5.10 -8.91 -10.30
CA ASN A 95 5.82 -7.63 -10.34
C ASN A 95 4.97 -6.36 -10.43
N MET A 96 4.78 -5.66 -9.30
CA MET A 96 4.07 -4.36 -9.22
C MET A 96 4.68 -3.29 -10.16
N HIS A 97 5.98 -3.36 -10.46
CA HIS A 97 6.63 -2.47 -11.42
C HIS A 97 6.10 -2.59 -12.86
N GLU A 98 5.53 -3.73 -13.25
CA GLU A 98 4.91 -3.90 -14.57
C GLU A 98 3.51 -3.29 -14.63
N ILE A 99 2.88 -3.10 -13.47
CA ILE A 99 1.49 -2.67 -13.29
C ILE A 99 1.40 -1.13 -13.19
N ILE A 100 2.41 -0.47 -12.62
CA ILE A 100 2.45 1.00 -12.46
C ILE A 100 3.09 1.68 -13.71
N ARG A 101 2.67 1.28 -14.92
CA ARG A 101 3.14 1.90 -16.16
C ARG A 101 2.30 3.09 -16.59
#